data_AF-A0A1Q9YF30-F1
#
_entry.id   AF-A0A1Q9YF30-F1
#
_cell.length_a   1.000
_cell.length_b   1.000
_cell.length_c   1.000
_cell.angle_alpha   90.00
_cell.angle_beta   90.00
_cell.angle_gamma   90.00
#
_symmetry.space_group_name_H-M   'P 1'
#
loop_
_entity.id
_entity.type
_entity.pdbx_description
1 polymer ?
#
loop_
_entity_poly.entity_id
_entity_poly.type
_entity_poly.pdbx_seq_one_letter_code
_entity_poly.pdbx_strand_id
1 'polypeptide(L)'
;MTKEEFRKALEKAVGGTVYGEEIIKDLVGHFDETGKYAQDAKDRLDDRIGILNGWIKKHEAEGATAKVAEEKANLEIAKLALAAVE
;
A
#
# COMPACT_ATOMS: atom_id res chain seq x y z
N MET A 1 -5.57 14.51 10.40
CA MET A 1 -4.84 13.76 11.44
C MET A 1 -3.40 14.26 11.48
N THR A 2 -2.71 14.13 12.61
CA THR A 2 -1.27 14.37 12.74
C THR A 2 -0.48 13.20 12.13
N LYS A 3 0.82 13.41 11.85
CA LYS A 3 1.72 12.35 11.37
C LYS A 3 1.78 11.14 12.32
N GLU A 4 1.67 11.38 13.62
CA GLU A 4 1.68 10.32 14.62
C GLU A 4 0.35 9.54 14.64
N GLU A 5 -0.78 10.23 14.56
CA GLU A 5 -2.10 9.61 14.42
C GLU A 5 -2.19 8.79 13.13
N PHE A 6 -1.66 9.31 12.04
CA PHE A 6 -1.57 8.64 10.73
C PHE A 6 -0.75 7.35 10.81
N ARG A 7 0.47 7.43 11.37
CA ARG A 7 1.31 6.25 11.62
C ARG A 7 0.56 5.19 12.44
N LYS A 8 -0.07 5.59 13.56
CA LYS A 8 -0.80 4.67 14.44
C LYS A 8 -1.99 4.01 13.74
N ALA A 9 -2.71 4.75 12.88
CA ALA A 9 -3.81 4.20 12.10
C ALA A 9 -3.32 3.09 11.15
N LEU A 10 -2.21 3.33 10.45
CA LEU A 10 -1.60 2.34 9.56
C LEU A 10 -1.01 1.14 10.32
N GLU A 11 -0.26 1.37 11.40
CA GLU A 11 0.31 0.30 12.24
C GLU A 11 -0.79 -0.62 12.78
N LYS A 12 -1.94 -0.06 13.16
CA LYS A 12 -3.11 -0.84 13.59
C LYS A 12 -3.74 -1.65 12.45
N ALA A 13 -3.77 -1.11 11.24
CA ALA A 13 -4.44 -1.74 10.10
C ALA A 13 -3.58 -2.81 9.41
N VAL A 14 -2.28 -2.54 9.25
CA VAL A 14 -1.38 -3.34 8.40
C VAL A 14 -0.03 -3.68 9.03
N GLY A 15 0.26 -3.15 10.23
CA GLY A 15 1.51 -3.42 10.94
C GLY A 15 1.72 -4.90 11.25
N GLY A 16 2.98 -5.28 11.46
CA GLY A 16 3.37 -6.67 11.77
C GLY A 16 3.47 -7.58 10.55
N THR A 17 3.24 -7.06 9.34
CA THR A 17 3.55 -7.75 8.08
C THR A 17 4.70 -7.02 7.37
N VAL A 18 5.59 -7.76 6.70
CA VAL A 18 6.74 -7.16 6.00
C VAL A 18 6.26 -6.08 5.00
N TYR A 19 5.24 -6.39 4.20
CA TYR A 19 4.69 -5.45 3.22
C TYR A 19 3.95 -4.27 3.86
N GLY A 20 3.25 -4.49 4.98
CA GLY A 20 2.60 -3.41 5.72
C GLY A 20 3.60 -2.42 6.31
N GLU A 21 4.73 -2.91 6.84
CA GLU A 21 5.82 -2.04 7.32
C GLU A 21 6.44 -1.19 6.19
N GLU A 22 6.53 -1.75 4.97
CA GLU A 22 6.97 -0.99 3.79
C GLU A 22 5.98 0.13 3.43
N ILE A 23 4.68 -0.17 3.46
CA ILE A 23 3.63 0.85 3.23
C ILE A 23 3.71 1.93 4.31
N ILE A 24 3.79 1.56 5.59
CA ILE A 24 3.88 2.52 6.71
C ILE A 24 5.09 3.43 6.51
N LYS A 25 6.26 2.86 6.18
CA LYS A 25 7.49 3.63 5.99
C LYS A 25 7.37 4.61 4.84
N ASP A 26 6.84 4.18 3.70
CA ASP A 26 6.62 5.02 2.50
C ASP A 26 5.66 6.17 2.82
N LEU A 27 4.44 5.85 3.28
CA LEU A 27 3.41 6.85 3.51
C LEU A 27 3.76 7.85 4.61
N VAL A 28 4.36 7.38 5.72
CA VAL A 28 4.81 8.29 6.79
C VAL A 28 6.01 9.13 6.33
N GLY A 29 6.89 8.58 5.49
CA GLY A 29 8.00 9.30 4.89
C GLY A 29 7.53 10.49 4.04
N HIS A 30 6.42 10.31 3.33
CA HIS A 30 5.83 11.29 2.41
C HIS A 30 4.64 12.07 2.99
N PHE A 31 4.33 11.92 4.28
CA PHE A 31 3.14 12.53 4.91
C PHE A 31 3.03 14.06 4.74
N ASP A 32 4.15 14.77 4.80
CA ASP A 32 4.21 16.23 4.67
C ASP A 32 4.81 16.66 3.33
N GLU A 33 4.83 15.77 2.34
CA GLU A 33 5.38 16.09 1.03
C GLU A 33 4.52 17.15 0.33
N THR A 34 5.17 18.19 -0.18
CA THR A 34 4.50 19.30 -0.86
C THR A 34 5.21 19.62 -2.17
N GLY A 35 4.45 20.13 -3.15
CA GLY A 35 4.97 20.47 -4.48
C GLY A 35 3.98 20.13 -5.59
N LYS A 36 4.29 20.57 -6.81
CA LYS A 36 3.41 20.39 -7.98
C LYS A 36 3.07 18.93 -8.29
N TYR A 37 3.95 18.01 -7.90
CA TYR A 37 3.84 16.57 -8.15
C TYR A 37 3.87 15.75 -6.85
N ALA A 38 3.62 16.39 -5.71
CA ALA A 38 3.49 15.66 -4.45
C ALA A 38 2.23 14.80 -4.49
N GLN A 39 2.37 13.53 -4.13
CA GLN A 39 1.27 12.59 -4.00
C GLN A 39 0.88 12.48 -2.54
N ASP A 40 -0.41 12.53 -2.25
CA ASP A 40 -0.90 12.21 -0.92
C ASP A 40 -0.88 10.70 -0.67
N ALA A 41 -1.26 10.29 0.54
CA ALA A 41 -1.26 8.88 0.91
C ALA A 41 -2.25 8.05 0.08
N LYS A 42 -3.38 8.64 -0.33
CA LYS A 42 -4.41 7.97 -1.11
C LYS A 42 -3.91 7.73 -2.53
N ASP A 43 -3.35 8.76 -3.18
CA ASP A 43 -2.76 8.67 -4.52
C ASP A 43 -1.71 7.54 -4.59
N ARG A 44 -0.80 7.50 -3.60
CA ARG A 44 0.24 6.47 -3.51
C ARG A 44 -0.33 5.06 -3.34
N LEU A 45 -1.39 4.91 -2.57
CA LEU A 45 -2.05 3.62 -2.35
C LEU A 45 -2.85 3.17 -3.57
N ASP A 46 -3.55 4.08 -4.25
CA ASP A 46 -4.28 3.80 -5.49
C ASP A 46 -3.32 3.34 -6.59
N ASP A 47 -2.18 4.02 -6.77
CA ASP A 47 -1.12 3.61 -7.71
C ASP A 47 -0.57 2.23 -7.36
N ARG A 48 -0.26 1.99 -6.07
CA ARG A 48 0.23 0.70 -5.58
C ARG A 48 -0.77 -0.43 -5.85
N ILE A 49 -2.06 -0.20 -5.58
CA ILE A 49 -3.15 -1.15 -5.87
C ILE A 49 -3.26 -1.40 -7.38
N GLY A 50 -3.14 -0.36 -8.21
CA GLY A 50 -3.12 -0.49 -9.66
C GLY A 50 -1.97 -1.39 -10.16
N ILE A 51 -0.77 -1.17 -9.63
CA ILE A 51 0.43 -1.96 -9.96
C ILE A 51 0.25 -3.43 -9.56
N LEU A 52 -0.21 -3.71 -8.33
CA LEU A 52 -0.44 -5.06 -7.84
C LEU A 52 -1.45 -5.82 -8.72
N ASN A 53 -2.56 -5.18 -9.09
CA ASN A 53 -3.54 -5.76 -10.01
C ASN A 53 -2.94 -6.06 -11.40
N GLY A 54 -2.04 -5.20 -11.88
CA GLY A 54 -1.29 -5.44 -13.12
C GLY A 54 -0.41 -6.69 -13.03
N TRP A 55 0.34 -6.83 -11.93
CA TRP A 55 1.19 -8.01 -11.70
C TRP A 55 0.39 -9.30 -11.51
N ILE A 56 -0.74 -9.26 -10.80
CA ILE A 56 -1.65 -10.41 -10.67
C ILE A 56 -2.06 -10.90 -12.06
N LYS A 57 -2.57 -10.01 -12.92
CA LYS A 57 -2.98 -10.38 -14.29
C LYS A 57 -1.84 -10.99 -15.09
N LYS A 58 -0.64 -10.41 -14.99
CA LYS A 58 0.55 -10.92 -15.67
C LYS A 58 0.95 -12.30 -15.18
N HIS A 59 1.07 -12.48 -13.85
CA HIS A 59 1.43 -13.76 -13.26
C HIS A 59 0.38 -14.85 -13.49
N GLU A 60 -0.91 -14.50 -13.55
CA GLU A 60 -1.99 -15.41 -13.94
C GLU A 60 -1.81 -15.88 -15.39
N ALA A 61 -1.50 -14.97 -16.32
CA ALA A 61 -1.22 -15.31 -17.72
C ALA A 61 0.03 -16.18 -17.90
N GLU A 62 1.03 -16.02 -17.02
CA GLU A 62 2.26 -16.82 -16.99
C GLU A 62 2.11 -18.16 -16.24
N GLY A 63 0.97 -18.43 -15.60
CA GLY A 63 0.76 -19.61 -14.77
C GLY A 63 1.59 -19.61 -13.47
N ALA A 64 2.10 -18.46 -13.04
CA ALA A 64 2.97 -18.29 -11.87
C ALA A 64 2.16 -18.20 -10.56
N THR A 65 1.47 -19.29 -10.21
CA THR A 65 0.50 -19.37 -9.09
C THR A 65 1.03 -18.87 -7.74
N ALA A 66 2.28 -19.18 -7.39
CA ALA A 66 2.89 -18.70 -6.14
C ALA A 66 3.01 -17.16 -6.11
N LYS A 67 3.40 -16.55 -7.23
CA LYS A 67 3.49 -15.10 -7.35
C LYS A 67 2.11 -14.44 -7.34
N VAL A 68 1.11 -15.07 -7.97
CA VAL A 68 -0.28 -14.59 -7.90
C VAL A 68 -0.77 -14.53 -6.45
N ALA A 69 -0.47 -15.57 -5.64
CA ALA A 69 -0.86 -15.61 -4.24
C ALA A 69 -0.17 -14.51 -3.42
N GLU A 70 1.13 -14.29 -3.65
CA GLU A 70 1.90 -13.22 -3.00
C GLU A 70 1.34 -11.83 -3.35
N GLU A 71 1.11 -11.54 -4.63
CA GLU A 71 0.58 -10.25 -5.06
C GLU A 71 -0.85 -10.02 -4.55
N LYS A 72 -1.68 -11.07 -4.45
CA LYS A 72 -3.02 -10.98 -3.85
C LYS A 72 -2.95 -10.70 -2.35
N ALA A 73 -2.00 -11.31 -1.62
CA ALA A 73 -1.80 -11.01 -0.21
C ALA A 73 -1.38 -9.54 0.00
N ASN A 74 -0.44 -9.06 -0.83
CA ASN A 74 0.00 -7.66 -0.81
C ASN A 74 -1.14 -6.69 -1.19
N LEU A 75 -2.00 -7.06 -2.14
CA LEU A 75 -3.16 -6.27 -2.54
C LEU A 75 -4.15 -6.07 -1.39
N GLU A 76 -4.45 -7.12 -0.62
CA GLU A 76 -5.35 -7.00 0.53
C GLU A 76 -4.75 -6.12 1.63
N ILE A 77 -3.44 -6.20 1.87
CA ILE A 77 -2.74 -5.28 2.79
C ILE A 77 -2.86 -3.83 2.29
N ALA A 78 -2.63 -3.57 1.00
CA ALA A 78 -2.76 -2.22 0.44
C ALA A 78 -4.18 -1.65 0.56
N LYS A 79 -5.21 -2.48 0.39
CA LYS A 79 -6.62 -2.07 0.59
C LYS A 79 -6.94 -1.77 2.06
N LEU A 80 -6.40 -2.55 3.00
CA LEU A 80 -6.55 -2.29 4.43
C LEU A 80 -5.88 -0.97 4.83
N ALA A 81 -4.70 -0.67 4.27
CA ALA A 81 -4.03 0.61 4.48
C ALA A 81 -4.86 1.77 3.92
N LEU A 82 -5.44 1.64 2.72
CA LEU A 82 -6.31 2.65 2.12
C LEU A 82 -7.53 2.95 3.00
N ALA A 83 -8.22 1.91 3.46
CA ALA A 83 -9.36 2.06 4.36
C ALA A 83 -9.02 2.70 5.72
N ALA A 84 -7.74 2.70 6.12
CA ALA A 84 -7.30 3.32 7.37
C ALA A 84 -6.98 4.82 7.23
N VAL A 85 -6.87 5.33 6.00
CA VAL A 85 -6.48 6.72 5.72
C VAL A 85 -7.55 7.53 5.00
N GLU A 86 -8.61 6.89 4.48
CA GLU A 86 -9.87 7.52 4.06
C GLU A 86 -10.70 8.00 5.27
#